data_AF-A0A9X8SJW9-F1
#
_entry.id   AF-A0A9X8SJW9-F1
#
_cell.length_a   1.000
_cell.length_b   1.000
_cell.length_c   1.000
_cell.angle_alpha   90.00
_cell.angle_beta   90.00
_cell.angle_gamma   90.00
#
_symmetry.space_group_name_H-M   'P 1'
#
loop_
_entity.id
_entity.type
_entity.pdbx_description
1 polymer ?
#
loop_
_entity_poly.entity_id
_entity_poly.type
_entity_poly.pdbx_seq_one_letter_code
_entity_poly.pdbx_strand_id
1 'polypeptide(L)'
;MQKFIIGVASLLLFVGCLFLMTDMIIGDTTHTDNKSASERAGSTAMDKAVKVGVLRAQEEIAIEPDIAKKEFEKSYKQNATFKDPASKREFSVHAVQEQPAMIAVEGEAEAASYTKQFDEKKGNIKSNAKHIFIYEADSDNKKAGGNVK
;
A
#
# COMPACT_ATOMS: atom_id res chain seq x y z
N MET A 1 24.25 -33.76 -33.52
CA MET A 1 22.93 -33.66 -32.86
C MET A 1 23.02 -33.21 -31.41
N GLN A 2 23.77 -33.89 -30.53
CA GLN A 2 23.85 -33.54 -29.10
C GLN A 2 24.26 -32.08 -28.81
N LYS A 3 25.27 -31.52 -29.51
CA LYS A 3 25.67 -30.11 -29.35
C LYS A 3 24.57 -29.11 -29.74
N PHE A 4 23.74 -29.48 -30.72
CA PHE A 4 22.64 -28.65 -31.20
C PHE A 4 21.46 -28.70 -30.21
N ILE A 5 21.15 -29.88 -29.67
CA ILE A 5 20.14 -30.08 -28.63
C ILE A 5 20.53 -29.31 -27.35
N ILE A 6 21.80 -29.38 -26.93
CA ILE A 6 22.31 -28.62 -25.79
C ILE A 6 22.19 -27.12 -26.06
N GLY A 7 22.57 -26.64 -27.25
CA GLY A 7 22.44 -25.22 -27.61
C GLY A 7 21.00 -24.72 -27.55
N VAL A 8 20.05 -25.48 -28.08
CA VAL A 8 18.62 -25.14 -28.01
C VAL A 8 18.09 -25.19 -26.58
N ALA A 9 18.45 -26.21 -25.80
CA ALA A 9 18.04 -26.33 -24.40
C ALA A 9 18.59 -25.18 -23.54
N SER A 10 19.85 -24.79 -23.74
CA SER A 10 20.45 -23.65 -23.04
C SER A 10 19.79 -22.33 -23.41
N LEU A 11 19.42 -22.14 -24.68
CA LEU A 11 18.70 -20.93 -25.12
C LEU A 11 17.30 -20.86 -24.50
N LEU A 12 16.56 -21.99 -24.49
CA LEU A 12 15.24 -22.06 -23.86
C LEU A 12 15.31 -21.81 -22.34
N LEU A 13 16.32 -22.37 -21.67
CA LEU A 13 16.53 -22.13 -20.24
C LEU A 13 16.86 -20.67 -19.96
N PHE A 14 17.70 -20.03 -20.79
CA PHE A 14 18.03 -18.61 -20.67
C PHE A 14 16.79 -17.72 -20.83
N VAL A 15 15.97 -17.98 -21.86
CA VAL A 15 14.71 -17.26 -22.10
C VAL A 15 13.73 -17.47 -20.94
N GLY A 16 13.61 -18.70 -20.42
CA GLY A 16 12.78 -19.01 -19.25
C GLY A 16 13.21 -18.25 -18.00
N CYS A 17 14.52 -18.14 -17.75
CA CYS A 17 15.06 -17.36 -16.63
C CYS A 17 14.74 -15.86 -16.76
N LEU A 18 14.75 -15.29 -17.97
CA LEU A 18 14.38 -13.89 -18.17
C LEU A 18 12.92 -13.63 -17.79
N PHE A 19 12.00 -14.50 -18.19
CA PHE A 19 10.59 -14.38 -17.81
C PHE A 19 10.37 -14.50 -16.30
N LEU A 20 11.07 -15.41 -15.64
CA LEU A 20 11.02 -15.56 -14.18
C LEU A 20 11.53 -14.29 -13.46
N MET A 21 12.64 -13.73 -13.92
CA MET A 21 13.20 -12.50 -13.36
C MET A 21 12.27 -11.31 -13.56
N THR A 22 11.63 -11.17 -14.73
CA THR A 22 10.67 -10.08 -14.97
C THR A 22 9.47 -10.17 -14.03
N ASP A 23 8.94 -11.36 -13.80
CA ASP A 23 7.80 -11.54 -12.88
C ASP A 23 8.18 -11.29 -11.43
N MET A 24 9.38 -11.67 -11.02
CA MET A 24 9.89 -11.36 -9.69
C MET A 24 9.98 -9.84 -9.48
N ILE A 25 10.51 -9.10 -10.46
CA ILE A 25 10.61 -7.64 -10.41
C ILE A 25 9.22 -6.99 -10.41
N ILE A 26 8.29 -7.46 -11.22
CA ILE A 26 6.91 -6.94 -11.25
C ILE A 26 6.22 -7.19 -9.91
N GLY A 27 6.41 -8.38 -9.32
CA GLY A 27 5.84 -8.71 -8.02
C GLY A 27 6.39 -7.83 -6.89
N ASP A 28 7.71 -7.67 -6.84
CA ASP A 28 8.38 -6.86 -5.82
C ASP A 28 8.03 -5.37 -5.92
N THR A 29 8.02 -4.83 -7.14
CA THR A 29 7.62 -3.43 -7.39
C THR A 29 6.15 -3.20 -7.09
N THR A 30 5.27 -4.13 -7.46
CA THR A 30 3.82 -4.05 -7.14
C THR A 30 3.59 -4.11 -5.63
N HIS A 31 4.33 -4.95 -4.91
CA HIS A 31 4.21 -5.06 -3.45
C HIS A 31 4.72 -3.83 -2.72
N THR A 32 5.96 -3.44 -3.00
CA THR A 32 6.61 -2.28 -2.38
C THR A 32 5.79 -1.02 -2.61
N ASP A 33 5.30 -0.85 -3.83
CA ASP A 33 4.53 0.34 -4.16
C ASP A 33 3.14 0.35 -3.51
N ASN A 34 2.41 -0.78 -3.52
CA ASN A 34 1.12 -0.90 -2.82
C ASN A 34 1.24 -0.59 -1.32
N LYS A 35 2.29 -1.15 -0.68
CA LYS A 35 2.61 -0.87 0.72
C LYS A 35 2.87 0.62 0.94
N SER A 36 3.74 1.22 0.14
CA SER A 36 4.08 2.65 0.27
C SER A 36 2.87 3.58 0.05
N ALA A 37 1.97 3.22 -0.87
CA ALA A 37 0.76 3.96 -1.15
C ALA A 37 -0.22 3.89 0.02
N SER A 38 -0.40 2.71 0.61
CA SER A 38 -1.24 2.51 1.81
C SER A 38 -0.67 3.25 3.02
N GLU A 39 0.65 3.19 3.24
CA GLU A 39 1.35 3.92 4.31
C GLU A 39 1.18 5.44 4.20
N ARG A 40 1.46 6.01 3.02
CA ARG A 40 1.30 7.45 2.80
C ARG A 40 -0.15 7.90 2.88
N ALA A 41 -1.08 7.10 2.34
CA ALA A 41 -2.49 7.42 2.38
C ALA A 41 -3.04 7.40 3.81
N GLY A 42 -2.66 6.40 4.60
CA GLY A 42 -3.06 6.28 6.00
C GLY A 42 -2.56 7.43 6.86
N SER A 43 -1.26 7.76 6.78
CA SER A 43 -0.69 8.90 7.51
C SER A 43 -1.35 10.23 7.09
N THR A 44 -1.50 10.47 5.79
CA THR A 44 -2.14 11.71 5.29
C THR A 44 -3.60 11.83 5.75
N ALA A 45 -4.33 10.71 5.75
CA ALA A 45 -5.71 10.66 6.18
C ALA A 45 -5.85 11.01 7.67
N MET A 46 -4.99 10.41 8.50
CA MET A 46 -4.97 10.68 9.94
C MET A 46 -4.61 12.13 10.21
N ASP A 47 -3.50 12.65 9.64
CA ASP A 47 -3.03 14.02 9.86
C ASP A 47 -4.09 15.08 9.53
N LYS A 48 -4.85 14.89 8.45
CA LYS A 48 -5.90 15.83 8.03
C LYS A 48 -7.21 15.68 8.78
N ALA A 49 -7.45 14.51 9.37
CA ALA A 49 -8.66 14.24 10.11
C ALA A 49 -8.56 14.60 11.59
N VAL A 50 -7.37 14.92 12.12
CA VAL A 50 -7.19 15.30 13.52
C VAL A 50 -8.02 16.53 13.89
N LYS A 51 -8.86 16.37 14.92
CA LYS A 51 -9.61 17.45 15.57
C LYS A 51 -8.67 18.27 16.47
N VAL A 52 -8.03 19.28 15.89
CA VAL A 52 -7.09 20.17 16.60
C VAL A 52 -7.71 20.80 17.86
N GLY A 53 -9.03 21.04 17.87
CA GLY A 53 -9.74 21.58 19.03
C GLY A 53 -9.81 20.62 20.23
N VAL A 54 -10.06 19.33 19.98
CA VAL A 54 -10.10 18.29 21.02
C VAL A 54 -8.69 17.98 21.51
N LEU A 55 -7.72 17.89 20.59
CA LEU A 55 -6.31 17.71 20.92
C LEU A 55 -5.77 18.79 21.87
N ARG A 56 -6.17 20.05 21.66
CA ARG A 56 -5.75 21.18 22.52
C ARG A 56 -6.44 21.21 23.88
N ALA A 57 -7.68 20.71 23.98
CA ALA A 57 -8.50 20.83 25.18
C ALA A 57 -8.39 19.61 26.11
N GLN A 58 -8.24 18.41 25.54
CA GLN A 58 -8.28 17.14 26.26
C GLN A 58 -6.93 16.41 26.24
N GLU A 59 -5.92 16.95 25.54
CA GLU A 59 -4.62 16.29 25.29
C GLU A 59 -4.78 14.89 24.66
N GLU A 60 -5.93 14.63 24.03
CA GLU A 60 -6.29 13.35 23.41
C GLU A 60 -6.48 13.56 21.90
N ILE A 61 -5.90 12.68 21.09
CA ILE A 61 -6.06 12.75 19.63
C ILE A 61 -7.41 12.12 19.27
N ALA A 62 -8.30 12.95 18.73
CA ALA A 62 -9.54 12.52 18.10
C ALA A 62 -9.49 12.82 16.60
N ILE A 63 -10.05 11.93 15.77
CA ILE A 63 -10.17 12.15 14.32
C ILE A 63 -11.62 12.25 13.87
N GLU A 64 -11.87 12.96 12.78
CA GLU A 64 -13.16 12.92 12.06
C GLU A 64 -13.20 11.70 11.12
N PRO A 65 -14.02 10.67 11.40
CA PRO A 65 -13.99 9.43 10.63
C PRO A 65 -14.30 9.61 9.14
N ASP A 66 -15.24 10.50 8.83
CA ASP A 66 -15.66 10.79 7.44
C ASP A 66 -14.55 11.52 6.66
N ILE A 67 -13.83 12.43 7.31
CA ILE A 67 -12.68 13.12 6.70
C ILE A 67 -11.53 12.14 6.50
N ALA A 68 -11.23 11.31 7.50
CA ALA A 68 -10.18 10.29 7.41
C ALA A 68 -10.42 9.34 6.24
N LYS A 69 -11.64 8.81 6.11
CA LYS A 69 -12.00 7.91 5.00
C LYS A 69 -11.86 8.58 3.64
N LYS A 70 -12.36 9.81 3.50
CA LYS A 70 -12.34 10.56 2.24
C LYS A 70 -10.93 10.95 1.81
N GLU A 71 -10.10 11.41 2.76
CA GLU A 71 -8.70 11.76 2.48
C GLU A 71 -7.84 10.52 2.23
N PHE A 72 -8.13 9.39 2.88
CA PHE A 72 -7.50 8.11 2.54
C PHE A 72 -7.77 7.71 1.10
N GLU A 73 -9.06 7.69 0.70
CA GLU A 73 -9.45 7.34 -0.67
C GLU A 73 -8.78 8.26 -1.70
N LYS A 74 -8.77 9.57 -1.43
CA LYS A 74 -8.15 10.56 -2.32
C LYS A 74 -6.64 10.35 -2.42
N SER A 75 -5.96 10.18 -1.29
CA SER A 75 -4.50 10.03 -1.24
C SER A 75 -4.05 8.69 -1.85
N TYR A 76 -4.79 7.61 -1.58
CA TYR A 76 -4.52 6.29 -2.14
C TYR A 76 -4.67 6.29 -3.67
N LYS A 77 -5.68 6.98 -4.21
CA LYS A 77 -5.87 7.16 -5.67
C LYS A 77 -4.87 8.12 -6.31
N GLN A 78 -4.29 9.05 -5.55
CA GLN A 78 -3.32 10.03 -6.05
C GLN A 78 -1.87 9.53 -6.04
N ASN A 79 -1.53 8.51 -5.24
CA ASN A 79 -0.18 7.93 -5.25
C ASN A 79 0.10 7.21 -6.59
N ALA A 80 1.20 7.63 -7.22
CA ALA A 80 1.35 7.77 -8.66
C ALA A 80 1.88 6.54 -9.43
N THR A 81 1.70 5.32 -8.93
CA THR A 81 2.09 4.08 -9.68
C THR A 81 0.87 3.42 -10.33
N PHE A 82 -0.12 4.27 -10.65
CA PHE A 82 -1.37 3.97 -11.35
C PHE A 82 -1.21 3.95 -12.88
N LYS A 83 0.03 4.05 -13.39
CA LYS A 83 0.30 4.18 -14.83
C LYS A 83 0.66 2.89 -15.55
N ASP A 84 0.59 1.74 -14.87
CA ASP A 84 0.59 0.46 -15.57
C ASP A 84 -0.86 0.05 -15.86
N PRO A 85 -1.33 0.09 -17.13
CA PRO A 85 -2.67 -0.35 -17.51
C PRO A 85 -2.93 -1.84 -17.19
N ALA A 86 -1.86 -2.61 -16.96
CA ALA A 86 -1.93 -4.01 -16.56
C ALA A 86 -2.07 -4.21 -15.05
N SER A 87 -2.10 -3.14 -14.26
CA SER A 87 -2.28 -3.18 -12.81
C SER A 87 -3.69 -2.74 -12.38
N LYS A 88 -4.32 -3.50 -11.49
CA LYS A 88 -5.59 -3.12 -10.83
C LYS A 88 -5.31 -2.90 -9.36
N ARG A 89 -5.82 -1.82 -8.78
CA ARG A 89 -5.72 -1.58 -7.35
C ARG A 89 -7.07 -1.27 -6.75
N GLU A 90 -7.33 -1.91 -5.63
CA GLU A 90 -8.52 -1.71 -4.82
C GLU A 90 -8.08 -1.40 -3.39
N PHE A 91 -8.97 -0.84 -2.61
CA PHE A 91 -8.73 -0.64 -1.19
C PHE A 91 -10.02 -0.88 -0.41
N SER A 92 -9.86 -1.32 0.83
CA SER A 92 -10.92 -1.44 1.80
C SER A 92 -10.54 -0.69 3.08
N VAL A 93 -11.49 0.04 3.63
CA VAL A 93 -11.37 0.65 4.97
C VAL A 93 -12.22 -0.20 5.90
N HIS A 94 -11.57 -0.93 6.80
CA HIS A 94 -12.22 -1.91 7.68
C HIS A 94 -12.79 -1.28 8.94
N ALA A 95 -12.05 -0.34 9.52
CA ALA A 95 -12.47 0.36 10.72
C ALA A 95 -11.91 1.78 10.73
N VAL A 96 -12.71 2.71 11.25
CA VAL A 96 -12.29 4.06 11.60
C VAL A 96 -12.84 4.33 12.99
N GLN A 97 -11.99 4.63 13.95
CA GLN A 97 -12.38 4.97 15.31
C GLN A 97 -11.95 6.41 15.60
N GLU A 98 -12.85 7.16 16.19
CA GLU A 98 -12.61 8.57 16.55
C GLU A 98 -11.69 8.69 17.76
N GLN A 99 -11.90 7.86 18.80
CA GLN A 99 -11.13 7.81 20.04
C GLN A 99 -10.98 6.34 20.50
N PRO A 100 -9.76 5.79 20.61
CA PRO A 100 -8.50 6.39 20.16
C PRO A 100 -8.53 6.62 18.65
N ALA A 101 -7.85 7.67 18.18
CA ALA A 101 -7.77 7.96 16.75
C ALA A 101 -7.12 6.81 15.99
N MET A 102 -7.93 6.08 15.22
CA MET A 102 -7.49 4.88 14.53
C MET A 102 -8.14 4.73 13.14
N ILE A 103 -7.37 4.26 12.17
CA ILE A 103 -7.89 3.78 10.89
C ILE A 103 -7.21 2.45 10.50
N ALA A 104 -8.02 1.45 10.14
CA ALA A 104 -7.58 0.16 9.65
C ALA A 104 -7.93 0.04 8.16
N VAL A 105 -6.92 -0.20 7.34
CA VAL A 105 -7.04 -0.22 5.87
C VAL A 105 -6.32 -1.41 5.26
N GLU A 106 -6.82 -1.83 4.11
CA GLU A 106 -6.25 -2.87 3.27
C GLU A 106 -6.15 -2.34 1.84
N GLY A 107 -4.95 -2.39 1.29
CA GLY A 107 -4.67 -2.09 -0.11
C GLY A 107 -4.44 -3.38 -0.87
N GLU A 108 -5.21 -3.60 -1.94
CA GLU A 108 -5.01 -4.71 -2.86
C GLU A 108 -4.46 -4.19 -4.18
N ALA A 109 -3.45 -4.89 -4.69
CA ALA A 109 -2.86 -4.62 -6.00
C ALA A 109 -2.72 -5.91 -6.79
N GLU A 110 -3.19 -5.91 -8.02
CA GLU A 110 -2.99 -6.96 -9.00
C GLU A 110 -2.13 -6.43 -10.13
N ALA A 111 -1.22 -7.25 -10.65
CA ALA A 111 -0.46 -6.98 -11.86
C ALA A 111 -0.46 -8.21 -12.78
N ALA A 112 -0.43 -8.00 -14.09
CA ALA A 112 -0.28 -9.11 -15.03
C ALA A 112 1.07 -9.80 -14.84
N SER A 113 1.07 -11.13 -14.84
CA SER A 113 2.28 -11.96 -14.84
C SER A 113 2.59 -12.40 -16.26
N TYR A 114 3.86 -12.42 -16.65
CA TYR A 114 4.33 -12.94 -17.93
C TYR A 114 4.61 -14.44 -17.89
N THR A 115 4.97 -15.01 -16.73
CA THR A 115 5.18 -16.47 -16.58
C THR A 115 3.87 -17.23 -16.46
N LYS A 116 2.85 -16.65 -15.82
CA LYS A 116 1.51 -17.24 -15.72
C LYS A 116 0.70 -17.12 -17.02
N GLN A 117 1.22 -16.49 -18.08
CA GLN A 117 0.60 -16.55 -19.41
C GLN A 117 0.72 -17.94 -20.04
N PHE A 118 1.67 -18.74 -19.58
CA PHE A 118 1.89 -20.12 -20.03
C PHE A 118 1.19 -21.17 -19.14
N ASP A 119 0.50 -20.73 -18.09
CA ASP A 119 -0.38 -21.55 -17.24
C ASP A 119 -1.80 -21.56 -17.83
N GLU A 120 -2.49 -22.70 -17.80
CA GLU A 120 -3.88 -22.83 -18.26
C GLU A 120 -4.81 -21.85 -17.52
N LYS A 121 -4.45 -21.51 -16.28
CA LYS A 121 -5.10 -20.47 -15.48
C LYS A 121 -4.27 -19.20 -15.55
N LYS A 122 -4.31 -18.50 -16.70
CA LYS A 122 -3.78 -17.14 -16.86
C LYS A 122 -3.99 -16.33 -15.58
N GLY A 123 -2.91 -16.06 -14.85
CA GLY A 123 -2.98 -15.58 -13.48
C GLY A 123 -2.30 -14.23 -13.29
N ASN A 124 -2.84 -13.43 -12.38
CA ASN A 124 -2.21 -12.18 -11.95
C ASN A 124 -1.27 -12.44 -10.76
N ILE A 125 -0.31 -11.54 -10.55
CA ILE A 125 0.39 -11.39 -9.26
C ILE A 125 -0.51 -10.52 -8.40
N LYS A 126 -0.89 -11.02 -7.23
CA LYS A 126 -1.68 -10.26 -6.25
C LYS A 126 -0.79 -9.89 -5.07
N SER A 127 -0.90 -8.65 -4.63
CA SER A 127 -0.26 -8.11 -3.44
C SER A 127 -1.33 -7.52 -2.54
N ASN A 128 -1.21 -7.79 -1.25
CA ASN A 128 -2.12 -7.31 -0.23
C ASN A 128 -1.30 -6.64 0.89
N ALA A 129 -1.66 -5.41 1.23
CA ALA A 129 -1.00 -4.61 2.25
C ALA A 129 -2.02 -4.15 3.29
N LYS A 130 -1.88 -4.65 4.53
CA LYS A 130 -2.77 -4.31 5.66
C LYS A 130 -2.05 -3.40 6.62
N HIS A 131 -2.66 -2.27 6.94
CA HIS A 131 -2.11 -1.28 7.86
C HIS A 131 -3.16 -0.82 8.87
N ILE A 132 -2.73 -0.67 10.12
CA ILE A 132 -3.52 -0.04 11.18
C ILE A 132 -2.70 1.16 11.63
N PHE A 133 -3.30 2.34 11.54
CA PHE A 133 -2.70 3.59 12.02
C PHE A 133 -3.41 3.95 13.31
N ILE A 134 -2.64 4.20 14.36
CA ILE A 134 -3.11 4.62 15.67
C ILE A 134 -2.34 5.88 16.02
N TYR A 135 -3.04 6.96 16.32
CA TYR A 135 -2.43 8.21 16.78
C TYR A 135 -2.61 8.29 18.29
N GLU A 136 -1.49 8.32 19.00
CA GLU A 136 -1.45 8.48 20.45
C GLU A 136 -0.80 9.81 20.80
N ALA A 137 -1.30 10.47 21.84
CA ALA A 137 -0.69 11.69 22.34
C ALA A 137 0.58 11.31 23.13
N ASP A 138 1.75 11.72 22.64
CA ASP A 138 3.02 11.54 23.35
C ASP A 138 3.10 12.57 24.49
N SER A 139 2.77 12.14 25.70
CA SER A 139 2.63 12.97 26.90
C SER A 139 3.65 12.55 27.98
N ASP A 140 4.94 12.58 27.66
CA ASP A 140 5.97 12.41 28.70
C ASP A 140 6.32 13.71 29.44
N ASN A 141 5.90 14.89 28.97
CA ASN A 141 6.10 16.15 29.70
C ASN A 141 4.98 17.15 29.46
N LYS A 142 4.11 17.32 30.47
CA LYS A 142 3.14 18.42 30.54
C LYS A 142 3.86 19.76 30.39
N LYS A 143 3.65 20.44 29.26
CA LYS A 143 3.89 21.88 29.17
C LYS A 143 2.58 22.61 29.43
N ALA A 144 2.43 23.10 30.66
CA ALA A 144 1.39 24.06 30.98
C ALA A 144 1.54 25.28 30.03
N GLY A 145 0.54 25.53 29.19
CA GLY A 145 0.51 26.69 28.29
C GLY A 145 0.30 26.42 26.80
N GLY A 146 0.26 25.15 26.36
CA GLY A 146 -0.02 24.80 24.96
C GLY A 146 1.14 25.12 24.01
N ASN A 147 1.64 24.11 23.30
CA ASN A 147 2.68 24.32 22.30
C ASN A 147 2.08 24.97 21.04
N VAL A 148 2.19 26.29 20.96
CA VAL A 148 2.14 27.02 19.68
C VAL A 148 3.54 27.60 19.43
N LYS A 149 4.22 27.08 18.42
CA LYS A 149 5.10 27.86 17.56
C LYS A 149 4.74 27.54 16.11
#